data_AF-A0A3C0DXR9-F1
#
_entry.id   AF-A0A3C0DXR9-F1
#
_cell.length_a   1.000
_cell.length_b   1.000
_cell.length_c   1.000
_cell.angle_alpha   90.00
_cell.angle_beta   90.00
_cell.angle_gamma   90.00
#
_symmetry.space_group_name_H-M   'P 1'
#
loop_
_entity.id
_entity.type
_entity.pdbx_description
1 polymer ?
#
loop_
_entity_poly.entity_id
_entity_poly.type
_entity_poly.pdbx_seq_one_letter_code
_entity_poly.pdbx_strand_id
1 'polypeptide(L)'
;MRQPQPNPAGFKSMLPRSILEFVVLVTGLLMTFYIEDRNELQYRVDLKNQSLKRLVFNIRTDIDDYELNALKIGKALEYYDHLVQRGDELHASDKDSLGYYLTALSRSSTIFLANDEEYLTLRNSGLIELIESDQLVSVLQERTAGNKAFKKQEDKIIEAEKAVAALVAEKCGKTPVGEVQFQGYPHGRYSTYVHAQPLTTQELNTIGIMAAMCEFYIPFVLNFIDRDMLLIELIEKELPHDTDLDSTKPLSRFAP
;
A
#
# COMPACT_ATOMS: atom_id res chain seq x y z
N MET A 1 25.50 -74.82 -56.43
CA MET A 1 25.53 -73.40 -56.03
C MET A 1 25.28 -73.33 -54.52
N ARG A 2 26.29 -73.03 -53.70
CA ARG A 2 26.12 -72.75 -52.26
C ARG A 2 26.17 -71.24 -52.09
N GLN A 3 25.11 -70.65 -51.53
CA GLN A 3 25.13 -69.24 -51.12
C GLN A 3 26.15 -69.06 -49.99
N PRO A 4 26.95 -67.98 -49.99
CA PRO A 4 27.80 -67.67 -48.87
C PRO A 4 26.92 -67.27 -47.68
N GLN A 5 27.13 -67.91 -46.52
CA GLN A 5 26.48 -67.47 -45.29
C GLN A 5 27.05 -66.11 -44.86
N PRO A 6 26.21 -65.18 -44.35
CA PRO A 6 26.68 -63.91 -43.84
C PRO A 6 27.57 -64.14 -42.63
N ASN A 7 28.77 -63.56 -42.67
CA ASN A 7 29.75 -63.62 -41.60
C ASN A 7 29.24 -62.82 -40.38
N PRO A 8 28.95 -63.44 -39.22
CA PRO A 8 28.39 -62.75 -38.05
C PRO A 8 29.40 -61.85 -37.31
N ALA A 9 30.68 -61.86 -37.73
CA ALA A 9 31.75 -61.13 -37.04
C ALA A 9 31.74 -59.60 -37.29
N GLY A 10 31.13 -59.12 -38.38
CA GLY A 10 31.08 -57.67 -38.69
C GLY A 10 30.06 -56.87 -37.86
N PHE A 11 29.05 -57.55 -37.30
CA PHE A 11 27.99 -56.90 -36.52
C PHE A 11 28.40 -56.61 -35.06
N LYS A 12 29.35 -57.40 -34.51
CA LYS A 12 29.78 -57.29 -33.11
C LYS A 12 30.72 -56.10 -32.83
N SER A 13 31.45 -55.60 -33.83
CA SER A 13 32.34 -54.44 -33.69
C SER A 13 31.65 -53.09 -33.92
N MET A 14 30.44 -53.08 -34.51
CA MET A 14 29.62 -51.88 -34.70
C MET A 14 28.74 -51.58 -33.48
N LEU A 15 28.27 -52.62 -32.77
CA LEU A 15 27.41 -52.49 -31.59
C LEU A 15 27.95 -51.55 -30.50
N PRO A 16 29.22 -51.65 -30.04
CA PRO A 16 29.75 -50.76 -29.01
C PRO A 16 29.85 -49.31 -29.49
N ARG A 17 30.10 -49.08 -30.78
CA ARG A 17 30.16 -47.74 -31.38
C ARG A 17 28.78 -47.11 -31.48
N SER A 18 27.78 -47.87 -31.91
CA SER A 18 26.38 -47.40 -31.96
C SER A 18 25.79 -47.16 -30.56
N ILE A 19 26.15 -47.97 -29.56
CA ILE A 19 25.77 -47.73 -28.15
C ILE A 19 26.43 -46.44 -27.63
N LEU A 20 27.71 -46.23 -27.92
CA LEU A 20 28.41 -45.00 -27.53
C LEU A 20 27.79 -43.76 -28.21
N GLU A 21 27.50 -43.85 -29.52
CA GLU A 21 26.82 -42.78 -30.26
C GLU A 21 25.43 -42.49 -29.66
N PHE A 22 24.65 -43.52 -29.32
CA PHE A 22 23.37 -43.36 -28.65
C PHE A 22 23.51 -42.69 -27.28
N VAL A 23 24.47 -43.12 -26.44
CA VAL A 23 24.74 -42.50 -25.13
C VAL A 23 25.11 -41.04 -25.30
N VAL A 24 26.02 -40.70 -26.21
CA VAL A 24 26.42 -39.31 -26.46
C VAL A 24 25.23 -38.45 -26.91
N LEU A 25 24.37 -38.96 -27.81
CA LEU A 25 23.18 -38.25 -28.27
C LEU A 25 22.17 -38.04 -27.14
N VAL A 26 21.88 -39.08 -26.36
CA VAL A 26 20.93 -39.00 -25.23
C VAL A 26 21.47 -38.06 -24.15
N THR A 27 22.75 -38.16 -23.79
CA THR A 27 23.37 -37.27 -22.81
C THR A 27 23.38 -35.83 -23.31
N GLY A 28 23.68 -35.59 -24.60
CA GLY A 28 23.61 -34.26 -25.20
C GLY A 28 22.20 -33.66 -25.11
N LEU A 29 21.17 -34.44 -25.45
CA LEU A 29 19.77 -34.01 -25.36
C LEU A 29 19.36 -33.69 -23.90
N LEU A 30 19.70 -34.57 -22.95
CA LEU A 30 19.43 -34.35 -21.53
C LEU A 30 20.15 -33.10 -21.00
N MET A 31 21.38 -32.85 -21.44
CA MET A 31 22.14 -31.66 -21.07
C MET A 31 21.48 -30.39 -21.61
N THR A 32 20.98 -30.40 -22.84
CA THR A 32 20.23 -29.28 -23.42
C THR A 32 18.98 -28.97 -22.59
N PHE A 33 18.14 -29.97 -22.31
CA PHE A 33 16.95 -29.77 -21.48
C PHE A 33 17.30 -29.26 -20.08
N TYR A 34 18.37 -29.79 -19.47
CA TYR A 34 18.83 -29.33 -18.17
C TYR A 34 19.25 -27.85 -18.16
N ILE A 35 19.94 -27.39 -19.21
CA ILE A 35 20.35 -25.99 -19.35
C ILE A 35 19.13 -25.10 -19.60
N GLU A 36 18.19 -25.54 -20.43
CA GLU A 36 16.93 -24.84 -20.69
C GLU A 36 16.12 -24.65 -19.40
N ASP A 37 15.90 -25.72 -18.63
CA ASP A 37 15.18 -25.68 -17.35
C ASP A 37 15.86 -24.72 -16.34
N ARG A 38 17.20 -24.77 -16.26
CA ARG A 38 18.00 -23.87 -15.41
C ARG A 38 17.83 -22.40 -15.82
N ASN A 39 17.88 -22.12 -17.12
CA ASN A 39 17.74 -20.76 -17.65
C ASN A 39 16.32 -20.22 -17.43
N GLU A 40 15.31 -21.06 -17.63
CA GLU A 40 13.91 -20.68 -17.38
C GLU A 40 13.67 -20.40 -15.89
N LEU A 41 14.19 -21.25 -15.00
CA LEU A 41 14.10 -21.03 -13.56
C LEU A 41 14.78 -19.71 -13.16
N GLN A 42 15.99 -19.45 -13.65
CA GLN A 42 16.71 -18.22 -13.37
C GLN A 42 15.92 -17.00 -13.86
N TYR A 43 15.37 -17.05 -15.07
CA TYR A 43 14.53 -15.98 -15.60
C TYR A 43 13.31 -15.70 -14.71
N ARG A 44 12.63 -16.75 -14.22
CA ARG A 44 11.51 -16.58 -13.28
C ARG A 44 11.95 -15.99 -11.94
N VAL A 45 13.12 -16.39 -11.42
CA VAL A 45 13.70 -15.80 -10.20
C VAL A 45 14.00 -14.31 -10.41
N ASP A 46 14.52 -13.93 -11.57
CA ASP A 46 14.79 -12.54 -11.90
C ASP A 46 13.50 -11.70 -11.96
N LEU A 47 12.43 -12.25 -12.55
CA LEU A 47 11.11 -11.62 -12.57
C LEU A 47 10.50 -11.47 -11.17
N LYS A 48 10.62 -12.51 -10.31
CA LYS A 48 10.22 -12.44 -8.90
C LYS A 48 10.94 -11.27 -8.22
N ASN A 49 12.27 -11.24 -8.32
CA ASN A 49 13.10 -10.22 -7.70
C ASN A 49 12.74 -8.82 -8.20
N GLN A 50 12.50 -8.65 -9.50
CA GLN A 50 12.05 -7.37 -10.05
C GLN A 50 10.70 -6.93 -9.48
N SER A 51 9.74 -7.85 -9.38
CA SER A 51 8.41 -7.57 -8.82
C SER A 51 8.49 -7.20 -7.34
N LEU A 52 9.31 -7.90 -6.56
CA LEU A 52 9.57 -7.58 -5.15
C LEU A 52 10.19 -6.18 -4.97
N LYS A 53 11.14 -5.78 -5.84
CA LYS A 53 11.71 -4.42 -5.82
C LYS A 53 10.66 -3.34 -6.07
N ARG A 54 9.76 -3.54 -7.05
CA ARG A 54 8.66 -2.61 -7.33
C ARG A 54 7.66 -2.57 -6.19
N LEU A 55 7.41 -3.72 -5.55
CA LEU A 55 6.56 -3.78 -4.38
C LEU A 55 7.12 -2.95 -3.23
N VAL A 56 8.44 -3.01 -2.97
CA VAL A 56 9.10 -2.13 -1.96
C VAL A 56 8.89 -0.65 -2.29
N PHE A 57 9.04 -0.25 -3.55
CA PHE A 57 8.77 1.14 -3.97
C PHE A 57 7.32 1.57 -3.65
N ASN A 58 6.35 0.72 -3.99
CA ASN A 58 4.94 0.98 -3.73
C ASN A 58 4.66 1.05 -2.22
N ILE A 59 5.20 0.12 -1.44
CA ILE A 59 5.03 0.10 0.02
C ILE A 59 5.59 1.37 0.66
N ARG A 60 6.77 1.83 0.23
CA ARG A 60 7.34 3.09 0.75
C ARG A 60 6.46 4.31 0.42
N THR A 61 5.89 4.35 -0.78
CA THR A 61 4.93 5.39 -1.15
C THR A 61 3.67 5.32 -0.30
N ASP A 62 3.16 4.11 -0.04
CA ASP A 62 2.00 3.91 0.82
C ASP A 62 2.28 4.33 2.27
N ILE A 63 3.50 4.08 2.80
CA ILE A 63 3.94 4.57 4.12
C ILE A 63 3.92 6.10 4.19
N ASP A 64 4.48 6.79 3.20
CA ASP A 64 4.48 8.25 3.16
C ASP A 64 3.02 8.80 3.19
N ASP A 65 2.12 8.17 2.42
CA ASP A 65 0.70 8.52 2.41
C ASP A 65 0.02 8.22 3.76
N TYR A 66 0.36 7.11 4.41
CA TYR A 66 -0.13 6.76 5.75
C TYR A 66 0.29 7.78 6.81
N GLU A 67 1.54 8.24 6.79
CA GLU A 67 2.04 9.24 7.72
C GLU A 67 1.30 10.58 7.56
N LEU A 68 1.10 11.02 6.32
CA LEU A 68 0.31 12.22 6.03
C LEU A 68 -1.14 12.09 6.47
N ASN A 69 -1.74 10.92 6.25
CA ASN A 69 -3.10 10.62 6.67
C ASN A 69 -3.24 10.66 8.19
N ALA A 70 -2.31 10.03 8.92
CA ALA A 70 -2.28 10.07 10.38
C ALA A 70 -2.13 11.51 10.90
N LEU A 71 -1.28 12.32 10.27
CA LEU A 71 -1.11 13.73 10.62
C LEU A 71 -2.39 14.55 10.38
N LYS A 72 -3.05 14.35 9.24
CA LYS A 72 -4.30 15.04 8.90
C LYS A 72 -5.41 14.72 9.90
N ILE A 73 -5.54 13.45 10.25
CA ILE A 73 -6.52 12.98 11.23
C ILE A 73 -6.17 13.49 12.64
N GLY A 74 -4.89 13.55 13.00
CA GLY A 74 -4.43 14.18 14.23
C GLY A 74 -4.87 15.65 14.34
N LYS A 75 -4.76 16.42 13.25
CA LYS A 75 -5.28 17.80 13.20
C LYS A 75 -6.79 17.88 13.38
N ALA A 76 -7.54 16.89 12.87
CA ALA A 76 -8.98 16.82 13.10
C ALA A 76 -9.31 16.75 14.61
N LEU A 77 -8.56 15.95 15.37
CA LEU A 77 -8.72 15.84 16.82
C LEU A 77 -8.40 17.16 17.53
N GLU A 78 -7.31 17.83 17.15
CA GLU A 78 -6.98 19.16 17.68
C GLU A 78 -8.11 20.18 17.44
N TYR A 79 -8.70 20.18 16.24
CA TYR A 79 -9.84 21.05 15.93
C TYR A 79 -11.08 20.71 16.75
N TYR A 80 -11.33 19.42 16.99
CA TYR A 80 -12.42 18.98 17.87
C TYR A 80 -12.22 19.48 19.30
N ASP A 81 -11.01 19.33 19.85
CA ASP A 81 -10.69 19.82 21.20
C ASP A 81 -10.91 21.33 21.32
N HIS A 82 -10.52 22.11 20.31
CA HIS A 82 -10.80 23.54 20.28
C HIS A 82 -12.30 23.86 20.30
N LEU A 83 -13.12 23.12 19.54
CA LEU A 83 -14.58 23.31 19.54
C LEU A 83 -15.21 22.95 20.89
N VAL A 84 -14.78 21.86 21.52
CA VAL A 84 -15.34 21.42 22.81
C VAL A 84 -14.94 22.36 23.94
N GLN A 85 -13.67 22.76 23.99
CA GLN A 85 -13.13 23.54 25.11
C GLN A 85 -13.45 25.03 25.01
N ARG A 86 -13.54 25.56 23.77
CA ARG A 86 -13.63 27.00 23.51
C ARG A 86 -14.82 27.39 22.64
N GLY A 87 -15.70 26.47 22.25
CA GLY A 87 -16.80 26.75 21.31
C GLY A 87 -17.68 27.93 21.72
N ASP A 88 -18.05 28.02 22.99
CA ASP A 88 -18.87 29.12 23.53
C ASP A 88 -18.12 30.46 23.57
N GLU A 89 -16.84 30.43 23.95
CA GLU A 89 -15.96 31.61 23.94
C GLU A 89 -15.80 32.15 22.51
N LEU A 90 -15.50 31.27 21.56
CA LEU A 90 -15.32 31.60 20.15
C LEU A 90 -16.64 32.12 19.56
N HIS A 91 -17.78 31.54 19.92
CA HIS A 91 -19.08 32.06 19.48
C HIS A 91 -19.31 33.52 19.93
N ALA A 92 -18.91 33.85 21.15
CA ALA A 92 -19.07 35.18 21.73
C ALA A 92 -18.05 36.21 21.22
N SER A 93 -16.81 35.79 20.93
CA SER A 93 -15.67 36.70 20.73
C SER A 93 -14.96 36.56 19.37
N ASP A 94 -15.03 35.41 18.72
CA ASP A 94 -14.33 35.13 17.47
C ASP A 94 -15.05 34.07 16.61
N LYS A 95 -16.09 34.54 15.90
CA LYS A 95 -16.94 33.70 15.04
C LYS A 95 -16.22 33.23 13.77
N ASP A 96 -15.14 33.88 13.36
CA ASP A 96 -14.33 33.44 12.23
C ASP A 96 -13.53 32.20 12.60
N SER A 97 -12.88 32.19 13.76
CA SER A 97 -12.20 30.99 14.28
C SER A 97 -13.16 29.83 14.53
N LEU A 98 -14.37 30.10 15.06
CA LEU A 98 -15.39 29.06 15.20
C LEU A 98 -15.79 28.45 13.84
N GLY A 99 -16.01 29.30 12.84
CA GLY A 99 -16.29 28.87 11.47
C GLY A 99 -15.13 28.10 10.84
N TYR A 100 -13.89 28.51 11.11
CA TYR A 100 -12.67 27.83 10.68
C TYR A 100 -12.60 26.41 11.22
N TYR A 101 -12.68 26.21 12.55
CA TYR A 101 -12.53 24.88 13.15
C TYR A 101 -13.63 23.92 12.70
N LEU A 102 -14.89 24.39 12.64
CA LEU A 102 -16.00 23.57 12.16
C LEU A 102 -15.83 23.17 10.69
N THR A 103 -15.36 24.10 9.86
CA THR A 103 -15.08 23.83 8.44
C THR A 103 -13.88 22.93 8.22
N ALA A 104 -12.83 23.07 9.03
CA ALA A 104 -11.62 22.27 8.94
C ALA A 104 -11.90 20.80 9.33
N LEU A 105 -12.72 20.58 10.37
CA LEU A 105 -13.23 19.27 10.74
C LEU A 105 -14.03 18.62 9.63
N SER A 106 -14.92 19.37 8.98
CA SER A 106 -15.76 18.87 7.88
C SER A 106 -14.99 18.56 6.59
N ARG A 107 -13.65 18.54 6.63
CA ARG A 107 -12.75 18.31 5.48
C ARG A 107 -11.51 17.47 5.85
N SER A 108 -11.59 16.75 6.97
CA SER A 108 -10.44 16.07 7.56
C SER A 108 -10.24 14.63 7.07
N SER A 109 -11.22 14.04 6.38
CA SER A 109 -11.13 12.71 5.77
C SER A 109 -9.96 12.57 4.81
N THR A 110 -9.39 11.37 4.76
CA THR A 110 -8.25 10.99 3.93
C THR A 110 -8.71 10.13 2.76
N ILE A 111 -7.84 9.96 1.76
CA ILE A 111 -8.07 9.03 0.66
C ILE A 111 -6.84 8.15 0.55
N PHE A 112 -7.01 6.87 0.81
CA PHE A 112 -6.02 5.85 0.49
C PHE A 112 -6.37 5.15 -0.83
N LEU A 113 -5.36 4.97 -1.67
CA LEU A 113 -5.43 4.29 -2.96
C LEU A 113 -4.41 3.14 -2.97
N ALA A 114 -4.84 1.98 -2.50
CA ALA A 114 -4.00 0.78 -2.49
C ALA A 114 -3.53 0.41 -3.90
N ASN A 115 -2.21 0.25 -4.09
CA ASN A 115 -1.66 -0.37 -5.30
C ASN A 115 -1.42 -1.88 -5.09
N ASP A 116 -2.40 -2.69 -5.47
CA ASP A 116 -2.33 -4.15 -5.37
C ASP A 116 -1.76 -4.82 -6.64
N GLU A 117 -1.41 -4.07 -7.69
CA GLU A 117 -1.08 -4.64 -9.01
C GLU A 117 0.16 -5.54 -8.99
N GLU A 118 1.21 -5.13 -8.29
CA GLU A 118 2.47 -5.90 -8.21
C GLU A 118 2.28 -7.20 -7.42
N TYR A 119 1.50 -7.16 -6.33
CA TYR A 119 1.15 -8.37 -5.58
C TYR A 119 0.28 -9.33 -6.42
N LEU A 120 -0.74 -8.80 -7.11
CA LEU A 120 -1.59 -9.60 -7.98
C LEU A 120 -0.78 -10.22 -9.12
N THR A 121 0.19 -9.50 -9.66
CA THR A 121 1.12 -10.00 -10.68
C THR A 121 1.96 -11.14 -10.13
N LEU A 122 2.62 -10.96 -8.97
CA LEU A 122 3.39 -12.02 -8.30
C LEU A 122 2.56 -13.29 -8.08
N ARG A 123 1.32 -13.14 -7.61
CA ARG A 123 0.42 -14.26 -7.33
C ARG A 123 -0.05 -14.95 -8.61
N ASN A 124 -0.58 -14.19 -9.57
CA ASN A 124 -1.21 -14.75 -10.77
C ASN A 124 -0.19 -15.36 -11.75
N SER A 125 1.06 -14.91 -11.71
CA SER A 125 2.18 -15.49 -12.48
C SER A 125 2.85 -16.69 -11.81
N GLY A 126 2.40 -17.07 -10.61
CA GLY A 126 3.02 -18.14 -9.81
C GLY A 126 4.43 -17.79 -9.31
N LEU A 127 4.88 -16.54 -9.42
CA LEU A 127 6.19 -16.10 -8.92
C LEU A 127 6.23 -16.09 -7.39
N ILE A 128 5.08 -15.96 -6.73
CA ILE A 128 4.97 -16.06 -5.27
C ILE A 128 5.46 -17.42 -4.74
N GLU A 129 5.40 -18.49 -5.54
CA GLU A 129 5.89 -19.82 -5.19
C GLU A 129 7.42 -19.92 -5.18
N LEU A 130 8.10 -18.92 -5.76
CA LEU A 130 9.56 -18.83 -5.80
C LEU A 130 10.13 -17.98 -4.65
N ILE A 131 9.27 -17.51 -3.75
CA ILE A 131 9.67 -16.84 -2.51
C ILE A 131 10.06 -17.93 -1.50
N GLU A 132 11.28 -17.85 -0.97
CA GLU A 132 11.80 -18.86 -0.04
C GLU A 132 11.22 -18.70 1.37
N SER A 133 10.93 -17.47 1.77
CA SER A 133 10.39 -17.16 3.10
C SER A 133 8.86 -17.32 3.18
N ASP A 134 8.39 -18.36 3.87
CA ASP A 134 6.97 -18.55 4.20
C ASP A 134 6.39 -17.37 5.00
N GLN A 135 7.21 -16.75 5.85
CA GLN A 135 6.82 -15.57 6.61
C GLN A 135 6.55 -14.39 5.66
N LEU A 136 7.42 -14.17 4.66
CA LEU A 136 7.21 -13.14 3.65
C LEU A 136 5.91 -13.37 2.88
N VAL A 137 5.66 -14.60 2.44
CA VAL A 137 4.40 -14.96 1.76
C VAL A 137 3.18 -14.66 2.63
N SER A 138 3.24 -15.01 3.92
CA SER A 138 2.13 -14.79 4.86
C SER A 138 1.85 -13.30 5.06
N VAL A 139 2.90 -12.49 5.30
CA VAL A 139 2.76 -11.03 5.50
C VAL A 139 2.26 -10.34 4.23
N LEU A 140 2.72 -10.76 3.04
CA LEU A 140 2.22 -10.27 1.75
C LEU A 140 0.71 -10.47 1.60
N GLN A 141 0.21 -11.66 1.97
CA GLN A 141 -1.22 -11.98 1.89
C GLN A 141 -2.04 -11.16 2.90
N GLU A 142 -1.54 -11.03 4.14
CA GLU A 142 -2.20 -10.24 5.19
C GLU A 142 -2.33 -8.76 4.78
N ARG A 143 -1.31 -8.19 4.15
CA ARG A 143 -1.32 -6.80 3.67
C ARG A 143 -2.50 -6.53 2.74
N THR A 144 -2.71 -7.37 1.73
CA THR A 144 -3.83 -7.21 0.78
C THR A 144 -5.19 -7.29 1.47
N ALA A 145 -5.33 -8.15 2.48
CA ALA A 145 -6.56 -8.19 3.29
C ALA A 145 -6.73 -6.91 4.12
N GLY A 146 -5.63 -6.40 4.69
CA GLY A 146 -5.58 -5.18 5.47
C GLY A 146 -6.00 -3.93 4.69
N ASN A 147 -5.56 -3.77 3.44
CA ASN A 147 -5.90 -2.63 2.58
C ASN A 147 -7.43 -2.41 2.46
N LYS A 148 -8.21 -3.51 2.42
CA LYS A 148 -9.68 -3.44 2.40
C LYS A 148 -10.27 -2.97 3.72
N ALA A 149 -9.70 -3.41 4.83
CA ALA A 149 -10.12 -2.97 6.16
C ALA A 149 -9.84 -1.48 6.35
N PHE A 150 -8.69 -1.00 5.86
CA PHE A 150 -8.33 0.42 5.86
C PHE A 150 -9.38 1.27 5.15
N LYS A 151 -9.77 0.88 3.93
CA LYS A 151 -10.75 1.65 3.16
C LYS A 151 -12.09 1.78 3.87
N LYS A 152 -12.53 0.69 4.52
CA LYS A 152 -13.77 0.68 5.30
C LYS A 152 -13.74 1.62 6.50
N GLN A 153 -12.57 1.90 7.08
CA GLN A 153 -12.47 2.90 8.16
C GLN A 153 -12.52 4.32 7.61
N GLU A 154 -11.86 4.59 6.47
CA GLU A 154 -11.98 5.89 5.80
C GLU A 154 -13.44 6.21 5.44
N ASP A 155 -14.17 5.23 4.91
CA ASP A 155 -15.57 5.42 4.52
C ASP A 155 -16.46 5.83 5.70
N LYS A 156 -16.18 5.32 6.92
CA LYS A 156 -16.91 5.72 8.13
C LYS A 156 -16.61 7.16 8.52
N ILE A 157 -15.34 7.58 8.43
CA ILE A 157 -14.93 8.96 8.72
C ILE A 157 -15.57 9.91 7.69
N ILE A 158 -15.55 9.55 6.40
CA ILE A 158 -16.21 10.31 5.34
C ILE A 158 -17.72 10.44 5.61
N GLU A 159 -18.37 9.37 6.06
CA GLU A 159 -19.80 9.43 6.38
C GLU A 159 -20.08 10.35 7.58
N ALA A 160 -19.27 10.26 8.64
CA ALA A 160 -19.38 11.16 9.79
C ALA A 160 -19.08 12.62 9.41
N GLU A 161 -18.13 12.85 8.51
CA GLU A 161 -17.78 14.17 7.99
C GLU A 161 -18.96 14.85 7.30
N LYS A 162 -19.80 14.11 6.58
CA LYS A 162 -21.00 14.66 5.94
C LYS A 162 -21.95 15.28 6.96
N ALA A 163 -22.08 14.69 8.15
CA ALA A 163 -22.90 15.25 9.22
C ALA A 163 -22.31 16.57 9.73
N VAL A 164 -20.98 16.66 9.87
CA VAL A 164 -20.31 17.92 10.24
C VAL A 164 -20.43 18.96 9.13
N ALA A 165 -20.32 18.56 7.87
CA ALA A 165 -20.51 19.44 6.71
C ALA A 165 -21.93 20.03 6.64
N ALA A 166 -22.94 19.26 7.06
CA ALA A 166 -24.31 19.77 7.19
C ALA A 166 -24.39 20.89 8.26
N LEU A 167 -23.68 20.74 9.39
CA LEU A 167 -23.59 21.80 10.40
C LEU A 167 -22.90 23.06 9.87
N VAL A 168 -21.83 22.91 9.09
CA VAL A 168 -21.17 24.03 8.41
C VAL A 168 -22.15 24.74 7.49
N ALA A 169 -22.89 23.99 6.66
CA ALA A 169 -23.85 24.56 5.72
C ALA A 169 -25.02 25.28 6.41
N GLU A 170 -25.43 24.82 7.59
CA GLU A 170 -26.49 25.44 8.39
C GLU A 170 -26.01 26.71 9.12
N LYS A 171 -24.81 26.66 9.71
CA LYS A 171 -24.39 27.63 10.74
C LYS A 171 -23.36 28.65 10.26
N CYS A 172 -22.68 28.39 9.15
CA CYS A 172 -21.68 29.30 8.59
C CYS A 172 -22.25 30.15 7.45
N GLY A 173 -21.63 31.32 7.23
CA GLY A 173 -21.97 32.24 6.16
C GLY A 173 -21.63 31.70 4.76
N LYS A 174 -22.19 32.35 3.73
CA LYS A 174 -21.93 31.98 2.32
C LYS A 174 -20.66 32.62 1.76
N THR A 175 -20.23 33.73 2.32
CA THR A 175 -19.05 34.48 1.86
C THR A 175 -17.82 33.97 2.62
N PRO A 176 -16.84 33.39 1.92
CA PRO A 176 -15.64 32.93 2.58
C PRO A 176 -14.79 34.10 3.07
N VAL A 177 -14.16 33.92 4.24
CA VAL A 177 -13.29 34.91 4.87
C VAL A 177 -11.83 34.45 4.93
N GLY A 178 -11.57 33.17 4.63
CA GLY A 178 -10.22 32.64 4.49
C GLY A 178 -10.19 31.19 4.00
N GLU A 179 -9.01 30.59 4.10
CA GLU A 179 -8.73 29.22 3.66
C GLU A 179 -8.26 28.35 4.84
N VAL A 180 -8.73 27.11 4.86
CA VAL A 180 -8.17 26.06 5.71
C VAL A 180 -6.87 25.62 5.03
N GLN A 181 -5.75 25.65 5.76
CA GLN A 181 -4.45 25.25 5.25
C GLN A 181 -4.02 23.96 5.92
N PHE A 182 -3.45 23.04 5.15
CA PHE A 182 -2.78 21.84 5.67
C PHE A 182 -1.55 21.57 4.82
N GLN A 183 -0.38 21.45 5.47
CA GLN A 183 0.91 21.21 4.81
C GLN A 183 1.22 22.20 3.67
N GLY A 184 0.83 23.47 3.82
CA GLY A 184 1.06 24.51 2.80
C GLY A 184 0.08 24.49 1.61
N TYR A 185 -0.92 23.59 1.63
CA TYR A 185 -1.95 23.51 0.60
C TYR A 185 -3.32 23.99 1.11
N PRO A 186 -4.10 24.68 0.26
CA PRO A 186 -5.47 25.06 0.60
C PRO A 186 -6.39 23.85 0.59
N HIS A 187 -6.96 23.53 1.74
CA HIS A 187 -7.94 22.48 1.98
C HIS A 187 -9.36 23.03 2.08
N GLY A 188 -9.68 23.96 1.19
CA GLY A 188 -11.00 24.57 1.08
C GLY A 188 -11.12 25.89 1.85
N ARG A 189 -12.25 26.57 1.63
CA ARG A 189 -12.52 27.88 2.21
C ARG A 189 -13.48 27.76 3.38
N TYR A 190 -13.28 28.60 4.39
CA TYR A 190 -14.17 28.74 5.53
C TYR A 190 -14.84 30.11 5.52
N SER A 191 -15.99 30.17 6.19
CA SER A 191 -16.79 31.37 6.37
C SER A 191 -17.04 31.58 7.86
N THR A 192 -17.35 32.81 8.25
CA THR A 192 -17.76 33.17 9.61
C THR A 192 -18.94 32.33 10.08
N TYR A 193 -18.93 31.91 11.35
CA TYR A 193 -20.11 31.34 12.01
C TYR A 193 -21.18 32.43 12.21
N VAL A 194 -22.38 32.27 11.66
CA VAL A 194 -23.41 33.32 11.66
C VAL A 194 -24.60 33.01 12.57
N HIS A 195 -24.71 31.79 13.08
CA HIS A 195 -25.86 31.41 13.90
C HIS A 195 -25.88 32.15 15.25
N ALA A 196 -27.09 32.45 15.74
CA ALA A 196 -27.28 33.27 16.94
C ALA A 196 -26.87 32.55 18.22
N GLN A 197 -27.01 31.22 18.25
CA GLN A 197 -26.64 30.36 19.38
C GLN A 197 -25.30 29.65 19.12
N PRO A 198 -24.53 29.33 20.17
CA PRO A 198 -23.34 28.48 20.05
C PRO A 198 -23.72 27.06 19.60
N LEU A 199 -22.71 26.22 19.41
CA LEU A 199 -22.92 24.80 19.12
C LEU A 199 -23.64 24.13 20.30
N THR A 200 -24.69 23.38 20.00
CA THR A 200 -25.42 22.64 21.04
C THR A 200 -24.65 21.39 21.46
N THR A 201 -24.98 20.83 22.64
CA THR A 201 -24.42 19.54 23.07
C THR A 201 -24.66 18.43 22.05
N GLN A 202 -25.81 18.42 21.37
CA GLN A 202 -26.10 17.43 20.33
C GLN A 202 -25.17 17.58 19.11
N GLU A 203 -24.84 18.81 18.74
CA GLU A 203 -23.94 19.12 17.63
C GLU A 203 -22.49 18.75 18.00
N LEU A 204 -22.05 19.09 19.21
CA LEU A 204 -20.76 18.67 19.73
C LEU A 204 -20.64 17.15 19.83
N ASN A 205 -21.71 16.43 20.19
CA ASN A 205 -21.74 14.97 20.17
C ASN A 205 -21.66 14.41 18.74
N THR A 206 -22.33 15.05 17.78
CA THR A 206 -22.23 14.66 16.36
C THR A 206 -20.78 14.77 15.87
N ILE A 207 -20.10 15.88 16.21
CA ILE A 207 -18.67 16.07 15.90
C ILE A 207 -17.81 15.07 16.68
N GLY A 208 -18.15 14.79 17.94
CA GLY A 208 -17.46 13.83 18.79
C GLY A 208 -17.50 12.40 18.27
N ILE A 209 -18.57 11.99 17.57
CA ILE A 209 -18.62 10.68 16.89
C ILE A 209 -17.55 10.60 15.81
N MET A 210 -17.37 11.66 15.02
CA MET A 210 -16.29 11.74 14.03
C MET A 210 -14.92 11.70 14.70
N ALA A 211 -14.73 12.47 15.78
CA ALA A 211 -13.48 12.49 16.54
C ALA A 211 -13.12 11.10 17.09
N ALA A 212 -14.07 10.37 17.65
CA ALA A 212 -13.84 9.00 18.14
C ALA A 212 -13.40 8.04 17.02
N MET A 213 -13.91 8.22 15.79
CA MET A 213 -13.43 7.44 14.63
C MET A 213 -12.00 7.81 14.24
N CYS A 214 -11.69 9.11 14.28
CA CYS A 214 -10.34 9.64 14.06
C CYS A 214 -9.34 9.12 15.11
N GLU A 215 -9.71 9.09 16.40
CA GLU A 215 -8.90 8.53 17.49
C GLU A 215 -8.59 7.06 17.28
N PHE A 216 -9.55 6.28 16.80
CA PHE A 216 -9.33 4.88 16.45
C PHE A 216 -8.42 4.72 15.22
N TYR A 217 -8.54 5.61 14.25
CA TYR A 217 -7.84 5.51 12.96
C TYR A 217 -6.33 5.68 13.09
N ILE A 218 -5.84 6.63 13.89
CA ILE A 218 -4.39 6.88 14.04
C ILE A 218 -3.60 5.62 14.44
N PRO A 219 -3.89 4.94 15.57
CA PRO A 219 -3.15 3.74 15.96
C PRO A 219 -3.37 2.58 14.97
N PHE A 220 -4.52 2.55 14.30
CA PHE A 220 -4.76 1.59 13.22
C PHE A 220 -3.79 1.80 12.05
N VAL A 221 -3.61 3.04 11.57
CA VAL A 221 -2.65 3.38 10.50
C VAL A 221 -1.21 3.12 10.90
N LEU A 222 -0.82 3.48 12.12
CA LEU A 222 0.54 3.23 12.61
C LEU A 222 0.88 1.73 12.60
N ASN A 223 -0.08 0.86 12.92
CA ASN A 223 0.13 -0.59 12.81
C ASN A 223 0.35 -1.06 11.36
N PHE A 224 -0.28 -0.41 10.38
CA PHE A 224 -0.03 -0.70 8.97
C PHE A 224 1.38 -0.28 8.55
N ILE A 225 1.85 0.89 9.00
CA ILE A 225 3.22 1.34 8.77
C ILE A 225 4.21 0.33 9.33
N ASP A 226 4.04 -0.11 10.59
CA ASP A 226 4.93 -1.10 11.21
C ASP A 226 4.97 -2.42 10.43
N ARG A 227 3.81 -2.90 9.97
CA ARG A 227 3.69 -4.13 9.16
C ARG A 227 4.34 -3.96 7.78
N ASP A 228 4.19 -2.81 7.16
CA ASP A 228 4.78 -2.49 5.86
C ASP A 228 6.31 -2.33 5.96
N MET A 229 6.83 -1.78 7.05
CA MET A 229 8.25 -1.77 7.35
C MET A 229 8.81 -3.18 7.53
N LEU A 230 8.13 -4.04 8.30
CA LEU A 230 8.51 -5.46 8.43
C LEU A 230 8.50 -6.16 7.07
N LEU A 231 7.51 -5.87 6.22
CA LEU A 231 7.43 -6.45 4.89
C LEU A 231 8.63 -6.03 4.02
N ILE A 232 9.03 -4.76 4.05
CA ILE A 232 10.24 -4.28 3.37
C ILE A 232 11.47 -5.07 3.86
N GLU A 233 11.66 -5.23 5.17
CA GLU A 233 12.79 -5.98 5.72
C GLU A 233 12.82 -7.45 5.28
N LEU A 234 11.64 -8.08 5.18
CA LEU A 234 11.52 -9.46 4.71
C LEU A 234 11.84 -9.58 3.22
N ILE A 235 11.42 -8.60 2.41
CA ILE A 235 11.77 -8.54 0.98
C ILE A 235 13.28 -8.31 0.81
N GLU A 236 13.87 -7.43 1.62
CA GLU A 236 15.31 -7.15 1.60
C GLU A 236 16.14 -8.42 1.87
N LYS A 237 15.69 -9.28 2.79
CA LYS A 237 16.33 -10.56 3.09
C LYS A 237 16.13 -11.62 1.99
N GLU A 238 15.02 -11.55 1.25
CA GLU A 238 14.71 -12.45 0.13
C GLU A 238 15.51 -12.10 -1.14
N LEU A 239 15.87 -10.83 -1.31
CA LEU A 239 16.62 -10.35 -2.47
C LEU A 239 18.12 -10.67 -2.35
N PRO A 240 18.83 -10.81 -3.49
CA PRO A 240 20.29 -10.99 -3.47
C PRO A 240 21.00 -9.85 -2.72
N HIS A 241 22.06 -10.18 -1.96
CA HIS A 241 22.76 -9.23 -1.06
C HIS A 241 23.23 -7.92 -1.70
N ASP A 242 23.53 -7.91 -3.00
CA ASP A 242 24.01 -6.71 -3.72
C ASP A 242 22.87 -5.89 -4.35
N THR A 243 21.63 -6.14 -3.94
CA THR A 243 20.47 -5.44 -4.50
C THR A 243 20.37 -4.02 -3.96
N ASP A 244 20.61 -3.03 -4.83
CA ASP A 244 20.31 -1.63 -4.52
C ASP A 244 18.78 -1.39 -4.48
N LEU A 245 18.30 -1.01 -3.29
CA LEU A 245 16.93 -0.55 -3.04
C LEU A 245 16.89 0.94 -2.68
N ASP A 246 18.01 1.65 -2.65
CA ASP A 246 18.03 3.07 -2.33
C ASP A 246 17.53 3.90 -3.53
N SER A 247 17.75 3.40 -4.75
CA SER A 247 17.14 3.93 -5.98
C SER A 247 15.61 3.80 -6.04
N THR A 248 14.99 3.09 -5.08
CA THR A 248 13.52 2.95 -4.97
C THR A 248 12.91 3.78 -3.84
N LYS A 249 13.65 4.72 -3.24
CA LYS A 249 13.03 5.72 -2.35
C LYS A 249 12.19 6.69 -3.18
N PRO A 250 10.91 6.93 -2.81
CA PRO A 250 10.16 8.04 -3.36
C PRO A 250 10.96 9.33 -3.17
N LEU A 251 10.96 10.20 -4.19
CA LEU A 251 11.38 11.58 -3.95
C LEU A 251 10.44 12.14 -2.89
N SER A 252 10.97 12.51 -1.71
CA SER A 252 10.19 13.17 -0.66
C SER A 252 9.42 14.32 -1.30
N ARG A 253 8.10 14.14 -1.45
CA ARG A 253 7.23 15.18 -2.03
C ARG A 253 6.97 16.31 -1.05
N PHE A 254 7.39 16.13 0.20
CA PHE A 254 7.15 17.02 1.33
C PHE A 254 8.44 17.11 2.17
N ALA A 255 9.52 17.59 1.57
CA ALA A 255 10.58 18.21 2.36
C ALA A 255 10.05 19.54 2.91
N PRO A 256 10.42 19.93 4.15
CA PRO A 256 9.95 21.16 4.77
C PRO A 256 10.26 22.41 3.94
#